data_AF-A0A511TCN8-F1
#
_entry.id   AF-A0A511TCN8-F1
#
_cell.length_a   1.000
_cell.length_b   1.000
_cell.length_c   1.000
_cell.angle_alpha   90.00
_cell.angle_beta   90.00
_cell.angle_gamma   90.00
#
_symmetry.space_group_name_H-M   'P 1'
#
loop_
_entity.id
_entity.type
_entity.pdbx_description
1 polymer ?
#
loop_
_entity_poly.entity_id
_entity_poly.type
_entity_poly.pdbx_seq_one_letter_code
_entity_poly.pdbx_strand_id
1 'polypeptide(L)'
;MHERFHKFAQGVSERVGSVQALVLAVAVVVLWLVSGPLFHFSDTWQLVINTATTVVTFLMVFVIQATQNRDAKAIHLKLDELIRSQRHARNFFTDLEHATDEELAELSRQFKQVHERAQRRRAAKEGPHSRDGDAKH
;
A
#
# COMPACT_ATOMS: atom_id res chain seq x y z
N MET A 1 19.83 -15.22 6.21
CA MET A 1 20.32 -14.12 5.33
C MET A 1 19.20 -13.33 4.65
N HIS A 2 18.02 -13.91 4.35
CA HIS A 2 16.93 -13.19 3.66
C HIS A 2 16.27 -12.04 4.43
N GLU A 3 16.21 -12.07 5.77
CA GLU A 3 15.58 -10.98 6.55
C GLU A 3 16.35 -9.65 6.53
N ARG A 4 17.69 -9.70 6.42
CA ARG A 4 18.50 -8.48 6.33
C ARG A 4 18.33 -7.81 4.96
N PHE A 5 18.21 -8.60 3.90
CA PHE A 5 17.94 -8.11 2.55
C PHE A 5 16.54 -7.52 2.44
N HIS A 6 15.53 -8.16 3.04
CA HIS A 6 14.16 -7.63 3.05
C HIS A 6 14.04 -6.30 3.80
N LYS A 7 14.65 -6.15 4.99
CA LYS A 7 14.65 -4.87 5.72
C LYS A 7 15.45 -3.77 5.02
N PHE A 8 16.57 -4.13 4.39
CA PHE A 8 17.34 -3.19 3.56
C PHE A 8 16.55 -2.75 2.33
N ALA A 9 15.92 -3.70 1.62
CA ALA A 9 15.08 -3.41 0.46
C ALA A 9 13.86 -2.55 0.82
N GLN A 10 13.21 -2.79 1.97
CA GLN A 10 12.10 -1.96 2.46
C GLN A 10 12.57 -0.54 2.82
N GLY A 11 13.69 -0.41 3.55
CA GLY A 11 14.24 0.89 3.93
C GLY A 11 14.88 1.67 2.77
N VAL A 12 15.24 1.00 1.67
CA VAL A 12 15.64 1.65 0.40
C VAL A 12 14.39 2.07 -0.38
N SER A 13 13.36 1.22 -0.45
CA SER A 13 12.12 1.50 -1.19
C SER A 13 11.33 2.68 -0.60
N GLU A 14 11.30 2.84 0.72
CA GLU A 14 10.69 4.01 1.39
C GLU A 14 11.50 5.31 1.19
N ARG A 15 12.82 5.22 0.99
CA ARG A 15 13.68 6.40 0.80
C ARG A 15 13.78 6.83 -0.66
N VAL A 16 13.82 5.90 -1.60
CA VAL A 16 13.96 6.18 -3.04
C VAL A 16 12.72 6.90 -3.60
N GLY A 17 11.53 6.68 -3.02
CA GLY A 17 10.29 7.38 -3.40
C GLY A 17 10.01 8.68 -2.64
N SER A 18 10.86 9.06 -1.68
CA SER A 18 10.64 10.25 -0.83
C SER A 18 11.11 11.54 -1.53
N VAL A 19 10.38 12.63 -1.32
CA VAL A 19 10.76 14.00 -1.75
C VAL A 19 12.19 14.35 -1.30
N GLN A 20 12.66 13.81 -0.18
CA GLN A 20 14.02 14.01 0.32
C GLN A 20 15.09 13.37 -0.58
N ALA A 21 14.82 12.22 -1.18
CA ALA A 21 15.76 11.59 -2.13
C ALA A 21 15.83 12.37 -3.45
N LEU A 22 14.69 12.93 -3.89
CA LEU A 22 14.68 13.83 -5.04
C LEU A 22 15.52 15.09 -4.78
N VAL A 23 15.33 15.73 -3.62
CA VAL A 23 16.10 16.92 -3.23
C VAL A 23 17.60 16.60 -3.14
N LEU A 24 17.97 15.44 -2.58
CA LEU A 24 19.37 15.00 -2.52
C LEU A 24 19.95 14.74 -3.92
N ALA A 25 19.20 14.08 -4.81
CA ALA A 25 19.64 13.83 -6.18
C ALA A 25 19.87 15.14 -6.95
N VAL A 26 18.95 16.11 -6.82
CA VAL A 26 19.11 17.45 -7.41
C VAL A 26 20.34 18.16 -6.84
N ALA A 27 20.55 18.11 -5.53
CA ALA A 27 21.72 18.71 -4.89
C ALA A 27 23.04 18.13 -5.42
N VAL A 28 23.10 16.80 -5.63
CA VAL A 28 24.26 16.12 -6.22
C VAL A 28 24.51 16.59 -7.66
N VAL A 29 23.46 16.73 -8.48
CA VAL A 29 23.58 17.25 -9.85
C VAL A 29 24.10 18.68 -9.87
N VAL A 30 23.60 19.54 -8.98
CA VAL A 30 24.06 20.93 -8.86
C VAL A 30 25.54 21.00 -8.43
N LEU A 31 25.94 20.22 -7.42
CA LEU A 31 27.33 20.14 -6.97
C LEU A 31 28.27 19.68 -8.10
N TRP A 32 27.86 18.66 -8.85
CA TRP A 32 28.62 18.22 -10.01
C TRP A 32 28.75 19.33 -11.05
N LEU A 33 27.67 20.04 -11.38
CA LEU A 33 27.69 21.12 -12.38
C LEU A 33 28.61 22.29 -11.96
N VAL A 34 28.60 22.65 -10.67
CA VAL A 34 29.49 23.69 -10.09
C VAL A 34 30.96 23.25 -10.08
N SER A 35 31.24 21.94 -10.03
CA SER A 35 32.61 21.42 -10.18
C SER A 35 33.15 21.53 -11.61
N GLY A 36 32.28 21.63 -12.64
CA GLY A 36 32.67 21.65 -14.06
C GLY A 36 33.67 22.75 -14.44
N PRO A 37 33.48 24.01 -14.03
CA PRO A 37 34.43 25.10 -14.28
C PRO A 37 35.85 24.83 -13.71
N LEU A 38 35.97 24.14 -12.58
CA LEU A 38 37.27 23.79 -11.99
C LEU A 38 38.05 22.79 -12.87
N PHE A 39 37.32 21.90 -13.55
CA PHE A 39 37.87 20.88 -14.44
C PHE A 39 37.81 21.27 -15.92
N HIS A 40 37.53 22.54 -16.23
CA HIS A 40 37.40 23.07 -17.59
C HIS A 40 36.43 22.26 -18.47
N PHE A 41 35.41 21.64 -17.87
CA PHE A 41 34.49 20.72 -18.56
C PHE A 41 35.20 19.61 -19.37
N SER A 42 36.34 19.12 -18.86
CA SER A 42 37.18 18.12 -19.52
C SER A 42 36.44 16.82 -19.89
N ASP A 43 36.99 16.09 -20.86
CA ASP A 43 36.45 14.79 -21.29
C ASP A 43 36.33 13.80 -20.13
N THR A 44 37.27 13.81 -19.18
CA THR A 44 37.20 12.96 -17.98
C THR A 44 36.04 13.35 -17.07
N TRP A 45 35.77 14.64 -16.91
CA TRP A 45 34.66 15.13 -16.10
C TRP A 45 33.29 14.73 -16.67
N GLN A 46 33.15 14.78 -18.00
CA GLN A 46 31.94 14.32 -18.70
C GLN A 46 31.82 12.79 -18.69
N LEU A 47 32.94 12.07 -18.87
CA LEU A 47 32.97 10.61 -18.86
C LEU A 47 32.47 10.05 -17.53
N VAL A 48 32.90 10.62 -16.41
CA VAL A 48 32.49 10.17 -15.06
C VAL A 48 30.98 10.20 -14.90
N ILE A 49 30.28 11.27 -15.29
CA ILE A 49 28.83 11.33 -15.12
C ILE A 49 28.08 10.41 -16.09
N ASN A 50 28.59 10.28 -17.31
CA ASN A 50 27.97 9.44 -18.33
C ASN A 50 28.07 7.97 -17.92
N THR A 51 29.25 7.53 -17.47
CA THR A 51 29.45 6.18 -16.93
C THR A 51 28.62 5.94 -15.67
N ALA A 52 28.61 6.90 -14.73
CA ALA A 52 27.82 6.77 -13.50
C ALA A 52 26.31 6.65 -13.78
N THR A 53 25.78 7.51 -14.66
CA THR A 53 24.37 7.48 -15.04
C THR A 53 24.01 6.16 -15.74
N THR A 54 24.91 5.62 -16.55
CA THR A 54 24.71 4.32 -17.21
C THR A 54 24.60 3.18 -16.18
N VAL A 55 25.50 3.14 -15.19
CA VAL A 55 25.45 2.14 -14.12
C VAL A 55 24.17 2.29 -13.28
N VAL A 56 23.81 3.52 -12.90
CA VAL A 56 22.58 3.80 -12.15
C VAL A 56 21.35 3.38 -12.95
N THR A 57 21.31 3.69 -14.24
CA THR A 57 20.20 3.32 -15.13
C THR A 57 20.08 1.80 -15.26
N PHE A 58 21.21 1.10 -15.43
CA PHE A 58 21.22 -0.36 -15.46
C PHE A 58 20.65 -0.95 -14.17
N LEU A 59 21.06 -0.43 -13.00
CA LEU A 59 20.50 -0.83 -11.71
C LEU A 59 19.01 -0.47 -11.59
N MET A 60 18.60 0.71 -12.07
CA MET A 60 17.21 1.18 -12.07
C MET A 60 16.31 0.22 -12.84
N VAL A 61 16.75 -0.32 -13.98
CA VAL A 61 16.01 -1.33 -14.74
C VAL A 61 15.72 -2.56 -13.87
N PHE A 62 16.71 -3.07 -13.13
CA PHE A 62 16.48 -4.20 -12.21
C PHE A 62 15.52 -3.83 -11.07
N VAL A 63 15.63 -2.63 -10.50
CA VAL A 63 14.74 -2.16 -9.43
C VAL A 63 13.30 -2.05 -9.92
N ILE A 64 13.10 -1.48 -11.12
CA ILE A 64 11.80 -1.38 -11.76
C ILE A 64 11.23 -2.77 -12.03
N GLN A 65 12.03 -3.68 -12.61
CA GLN A 65 11.60 -5.05 -12.87
C GLN A 65 11.23 -5.81 -11.59
N ALA A 66 12.00 -5.63 -10.51
CA ALA A 66 11.70 -6.25 -9.21
C ALA A 66 10.39 -5.71 -8.60
N THR A 67 10.14 -4.41 -8.74
CA THR A 67 8.91 -3.76 -8.26
C THR A 67 7.71 -4.21 -9.10
N GLN A 68 7.83 -4.18 -10.42
CA GLN A 68 6.80 -4.63 -11.37
C GLN A 68 6.44 -6.12 -11.19
N ASN A 69 7.43 -6.98 -10.93
CA ASN A 69 7.19 -8.41 -10.68
C ASN A 69 6.36 -8.64 -9.40
N ARG A 70 6.59 -7.81 -8.36
CA ARG A 70 5.80 -7.85 -7.12
C ARG A 70 4.38 -7.33 -7.33
N ASP A 71 4.23 -6.24 -8.07
CA ASP A 71 2.91 -5.64 -8.36
C ASP A 71 2.04 -6.57 -9.22
N ALA A 72 2.62 -7.25 -10.21
CA ALA A 72 1.93 -8.26 -11.01
C ALA A 72 1.34 -9.38 -10.13
N LYS A 73 2.13 -9.89 -9.18
CA LYS A 73 1.68 -10.92 -8.23
C LYS A 73 0.55 -10.43 -7.31
N ALA A 74 0.60 -9.17 -6.87
CA ALA A 74 -0.46 -8.58 -6.05
C ALA A 74 -1.77 -8.39 -6.81
N ILE A 75 -1.71 -8.05 -8.11
CA ILE A 75 -2.87 -7.95 -8.99
C ILE A 75 -3.55 -9.32 -9.13
N HIS A 76 -2.80 -10.38 -9.38
CA HIS A 76 -3.34 -11.74 -9.47
C HIS A 76 -4.08 -12.17 -8.20
N LEU A 77 -3.49 -11.94 -7.01
CA LEU A 77 -4.14 -12.27 -5.73
C LEU A 77 -5.43 -11.49 -5.50
N LYS A 78 -5.49 -10.21 -5.89
CA LYS A 78 -6.71 -9.40 -5.80
C LYS A 78 -7.80 -9.89 -6.77
N LEU A 79 -7.41 -10.28 -7.98
CA LEU A 79 -8.31 -10.88 -8.97
C LEU A 79 -8.87 -12.22 -8.48
N ASP A 80 -8.02 -13.09 -7.93
CA ASP A 80 -8.44 -14.38 -7.36
C ASP A 80 -9.44 -14.18 -6.23
N GLU A 81 -9.20 -13.21 -5.35
CA GLU A 81 -10.12 -12.87 -4.25
C GLU A 81 -11.45 -12.31 -4.77
N LEU A 82 -11.44 -11.46 -5.81
CA LEU A 82 -12.66 -10.97 -6.48
C LEU A 82 -13.47 -12.12 -7.09
N ILE A 83 -12.81 -13.01 -7.84
CA ILE A 83 -13.46 -14.18 -8.45
C ILE A 83 -14.02 -15.11 -7.36
N ARG A 84 -13.26 -15.32 -6.28
CA ARG A 84 -13.69 -16.10 -5.13
C ARG A 84 -14.89 -15.48 -4.42
N SER A 85 -14.90 -14.16 -4.22
CA SER A 85 -16.03 -13.45 -3.61
C SER A 85 -17.30 -13.58 -4.46
N GLN A 86 -17.18 -13.55 -5.78
CA GLN A 86 -18.29 -13.73 -6.70
C GLN A 86 -18.81 -15.18 -6.70
N ARG A 87 -17.91 -16.17 -6.63
CA ARG A 87 -18.30 -17.59 -6.47
C ARG A 87 -18.93 -17.86 -5.10
N HIS A 88 -18.41 -17.27 -4.02
CA HIS A 88 -18.99 -17.43 -2.69
C HIS A 88 -20.37 -16.79 -2.59
N ALA A 89 -20.58 -15.61 -3.20
CA ALA A 89 -21.91 -15.00 -3.29
C ALA A 89 -22.87 -15.88 -4.10
N ARG A 90 -22.40 -16.50 -5.18
CA ARG A 90 -23.23 -17.39 -6.01
C ARG A 90 -23.54 -18.72 -5.33
N ASN A 91 -22.57 -19.35 -4.66
CA ASN A 91 -22.83 -20.55 -3.84
C ASN A 91 -23.72 -20.25 -2.64
N PHE A 92 -23.55 -19.11 -1.98
CA PHE A 92 -24.39 -18.71 -0.85
C PHE A 92 -25.85 -18.51 -1.27
N PHE A 93 -26.11 -17.91 -2.43
CA PHE A 93 -27.47 -17.76 -2.96
C PHE A 93 -28.08 -19.09 -3.44
N THR A 94 -27.28 -19.97 -4.06
CA THR A 94 -27.76 -21.31 -4.48
C THR A 94 -28.04 -22.22 -3.28
N ASP A 95 -27.21 -22.19 -2.23
CA ASP A 95 -27.51 -22.91 -0.97
C ASP A 95 -28.74 -22.33 -0.26
N LEU A 96 -28.95 -21.00 -0.32
CA LEU A 96 -30.15 -20.36 0.21
C LEU A 96 -31.44 -20.74 -0.51
N GLU A 97 -31.37 -21.07 -1.81
CA GLU A 97 -32.53 -21.51 -2.61
C GLU A 97 -32.95 -22.95 -2.28
N HIS A 98 -32.02 -23.75 -1.73
CA HIS A 98 -32.27 -25.12 -1.29
C HIS A 98 -32.33 -25.29 0.23
N ALA A 99 -32.12 -24.21 0.99
CA ALA A 99 -32.21 -24.21 2.44
C ALA A 99 -33.66 -24.44 2.90
N THR A 100 -33.83 -25.22 3.96
CA THR A 100 -35.14 -25.42 4.60
C THR A 100 -35.56 -24.17 5.38
N ASP A 101 -36.87 -24.00 5.60
CA ASP A 101 -37.42 -22.87 6.37
C ASP A 101 -36.81 -22.74 7.78
N GLU A 102 -36.43 -23.87 8.37
CA GLU A 102 -35.81 -23.94 9.71
C GLU A 102 -34.36 -23.42 9.69
N GLU A 103 -33.58 -23.76 8.66
CA GLU A 103 -32.22 -23.23 8.43
C GLU A 103 -32.23 -21.72 8.11
N LEU A 104 -33.22 -21.27 7.33
CA LEU A 104 -33.47 -19.84 7.06
C LEU A 104 -33.81 -19.07 8.34
N ALA A 105 -34.65 -19.65 9.21
CA ALA A 105 -35.01 -19.05 10.49
C ALA A 105 -33.81 -18.97 11.46
N GLU A 106 -32.97 -20.00 11.49
CA GLU A 106 -31.74 -20.04 12.27
C GLU A 106 -30.74 -18.97 11.79
N LEU A 107 -30.52 -18.85 10.47
CA LEU A 107 -29.64 -17.85 9.89
C LEU A 107 -30.13 -16.42 10.19
N SER A 108 -31.44 -16.19 10.08
CA SER A 108 -32.06 -14.90 10.41
C SER A 108 -31.88 -14.54 11.90
N ARG A 109 -32.01 -15.51 12.80
CA ARG A 109 -31.72 -15.32 14.24
C ARG A 109 -30.26 -14.95 14.48
N GLN A 110 -29.32 -15.64 13.82
CA GLN A 110 -27.89 -15.35 13.95
C GLN A 110 -27.55 -13.93 13.48
N PHE A 111 -28.08 -13.50 12.32
CA PHE A 111 -27.90 -12.14 11.83
C PHE A 111 -28.44 -11.09 12.80
N LYS A 112 -29.64 -11.32 13.35
CA LYS A 112 -30.25 -10.43 14.34
C LYS A 112 -29.37 -10.28 15.59
N GLN A 113 -28.80 -11.37 16.10
CA GLN A 113 -27.87 -11.32 17.22
C GLN A 113 -26.57 -10.57 16.91
N VAL A 114 -25.98 -10.75 15.72
CA VAL A 114 -24.77 -10.03 15.30
C VAL A 114 -25.05 -8.53 15.18
N HIS A 115 -26.21 -8.17 14.62
CA HIS A 115 -26.61 -6.77 14.46
C HIS A 115 -26.86 -6.10 15.82
N GLU A 116 -27.55 -6.78 16.75
CA GLU A 116 -27.75 -6.29 18.12
C GLU A 116 -26.42 -6.12 18.88
N ARG A 117 -25.48 -7.06 18.74
CA ARG A 117 -24.14 -6.94 19.34
C ARG A 117 -23.36 -5.77 18.76
N ALA A 118 -23.46 -5.54 17.45
CA ALA A 118 -22.82 -4.41 16.78
C ALA A 118 -23.41 -3.06 17.22
N GLN A 119 -24.75 -2.97 17.35
CA GLN A 119 -25.44 -1.78 17.82
C GLN A 119 -25.13 -1.49 19.30
N ARG A 120 -25.16 -2.50 20.18
CA ARG A 120 -24.77 -2.36 21.59
C ARG A 120 -23.33 -1.86 21.73
N ARG A 121 -22.42 -2.36 20.89
CA ARG A 121 -21.01 -1.95 20.88
C ARG A 121 -20.81 -0.54 20.31
N ARG A 122 -21.67 -0.07 19.40
CA ARG A 122 -21.71 1.33 18.95
C ARG A 122 -22.27 2.26 20.03
N ALA A 123 -23.41 1.91 20.63
CA ALA A 123 -24.01 2.66 21.73
C ALA A 123 -23.08 2.76 22.96
N ALA A 124 -22.31 1.71 23.26
CA ALA A 124 -21.30 1.72 24.32
C ALA A 124 -20.07 2.59 23.98
N LYS A 125 -19.78 2.80 22.69
CA LYS A 125 -18.74 3.74 22.24
C LYS A 125 -19.22 5.19 22.23
N GLU A 126 -20.52 5.43 22.13
CA GLU A 126 -21.17 6.75 22.11
C GLU A 126 -21.67 7.19 23.51
N GLY A 127 -20.95 6.83 24.58
CA GLY A 127 -21.29 7.23 25.96
C GLY A 127 -21.54 8.74 26.15
N PRO A 128 -22.28 9.14 27.20
CA PRO A 128 -23.09 10.36 27.24
C PRO A 128 -22.22 11.62 27.30
N HIS A 129 -21.91 12.20 26.15
CA HIS A 129 -21.32 13.54 26.05
C HIS A 129 -22.23 14.42 25.21
N SER A 130 -23.28 14.98 25.84
CA SER A 130 -24.00 16.22 25.44
C SER A 130 -25.35 16.32 26.16
N ARG A 131 -25.36 16.47 27.48
CA ARG A 131 -26.52 16.97 28.25
C ARG A 131 -26.04 17.74 29.48
N ASP A 132 -25.21 18.75 29.26
CA ASP A 132 -25.01 19.83 30.22
C ASP A 132 -24.72 21.10 29.41
N GLY A 133 -25.67 22.02 29.35
CA GLY A 133 -25.50 23.21 28.51
C GLY A 133 -26.73 24.02 28.13
N ASP A 134 -27.92 23.77 28.67
CA ASP A 134 -29.03 24.72 28.45
C ASP A 134 -30.03 24.72 29.61
N ALA A 135 -29.62 25.37 30.71
CA ALA A 135 -30.51 25.74 31.81
C ALA A 135 -29.97 26.98 32.54
N LYS A 136 -29.64 28.04 31.79
CA LYS A 136 -29.53 29.40 32.32
C LYS A 136 -29.80 30.38 31.19
N HIS A 137 -31.01 30.93 31.13
CA HIS A 137 -31.30 32.37 31.19
C HIS A 137 -32.80 32.63 31.14
#